data_AF-A0A973P1Y8-F1
#
_entry.id   AF-A0A973P1Y8-F1
#
_cell.length_a   1.000
_cell.length_b   1.000
_cell.length_c   1.000
_cell.angle_alpha   90.00
_cell.angle_beta   90.00
_cell.angle_gamma   90.00
#
_symmetry.space_group_name_H-M   'P 1'
#
loop_
_entity.id
_entity.type
_entity.pdbx_description
1 polymer ?
#
loop_
_entity_poly.entity_id
_entity_poly.type
_entity_poly.pdbx_seq_one_letter_code
_entity_poly.pdbx_strand_id
1 'polypeptide(L)'
;MLRSRSVRSRLLGMILAIAATVGVGLTAAPEAVAASLTQVMGFGTNPSGLAMYLYVPNNVKPNPSILLALHGCQGSGPYLYSST
;
A
#
# COMPACT_ATOMS: atom_id res chain seq x y z
N MET A 1 25.10 17.88 -45.81
CA MET A 1 24.01 18.42 -44.97
C MET A 1 22.81 17.46 -44.78
N LEU A 2 22.47 16.57 -45.74
CA LEU A 2 21.35 15.62 -45.59
C LEU A 2 21.55 14.54 -44.51
N ARG A 3 22.80 14.08 -44.27
CA ARG A 3 23.13 13.01 -43.32
C ARG A 3 22.83 13.36 -41.85
N SER A 4 22.86 14.65 -41.49
CA SER A 4 22.51 15.15 -40.14
C SER A 4 20.99 15.17 -39.90
N ARG A 5 20.19 15.38 -40.96
CA ARG A 5 18.71 15.44 -40.87
C ARG A 5 18.10 14.05 -40.60
N SER A 6 18.69 12.98 -41.15
CA SER A 6 18.20 11.61 -40.91
C SER A 6 18.57 11.07 -39.52
N VAL A 7 19.72 11.46 -38.97
CA VAL A 7 20.12 11.09 -37.60
C VAL A 7 19.21 11.76 -36.57
N ARG A 8 18.89 13.04 -36.75
CA ARG A 8 17.94 13.76 -35.87
C ARG A 8 16.54 13.16 -35.91
N SER A 9 16.04 12.80 -37.10
CA SER A 9 14.73 12.15 -37.25
C SER A 9 14.67 10.76 -36.61
N ARG A 10 15.74 9.98 -36.70
CA ARG A 10 15.85 8.67 -36.02
C ARG A 10 15.92 8.79 -34.50
N LEU A 11 16.66 9.79 -33.99
CA LEU A 11 16.74 10.07 -32.56
C LEU A 11 15.39 10.52 -31.99
N LEU A 12 14.68 11.43 -32.66
CA LEU A 12 13.33 11.81 -32.25
C LEU A 12 12.35 10.63 -32.27
N GLY A 13 12.43 9.76 -33.29
CA GLY A 13 11.61 8.55 -33.36
C GLY A 13 11.87 7.58 -32.21
N MET A 14 13.15 7.39 -31.82
CA MET A 14 13.48 6.58 -30.64
C MET A 14 12.97 7.21 -29.34
N ILE A 15 13.11 8.52 -29.16
CA ILE A 15 12.65 9.21 -27.96
C ILE A 15 11.12 9.09 -27.81
N LEU A 16 10.37 9.25 -28.91
CA LEU A 16 8.91 9.07 -28.90
C LEU A 16 8.51 7.63 -28.58
N ALA A 17 9.22 6.64 -29.13
CA ALA A 17 8.94 5.22 -28.87
C ALA A 17 9.20 4.85 -27.41
N ILE A 18 10.27 5.39 -26.80
CA ILE A 18 10.59 5.19 -25.38
C ILE A 18 9.57 5.88 -24.48
N ALA A 19 9.15 7.11 -24.83
CA ALA A 19 8.12 7.82 -24.06
C ALA A 19 6.77 7.09 -24.08
N ALA A 20 6.40 6.50 -25.23
CA ALA A 20 5.17 5.73 -25.36
C ALA A 20 5.18 4.42 -24.55
N THR A 21 6.31 3.70 -24.48
CA THR A 21 6.39 2.47 -23.69
C THR A 21 6.42 2.73 -22.18
N VAL A 22 7.03 3.84 -21.74
CA VAL A 22 7.02 4.24 -20.33
C VAL A 22 5.62 4.71 -19.89
N GLY A 23 4.92 5.51 -20.71
CA GLY A 23 3.61 6.05 -20.36
C GLY A 23 2.51 4.98 -20.16
N VAL A 24 2.56 3.88 -20.91
CA VAL A 24 1.59 2.78 -20.79
C VAL A 24 1.88 1.86 -19.60
N GLY A 25 3.14 1.74 -19.18
CA GLY A 25 3.53 0.89 -18.05
C GLY A 25 3.09 1.40 -16.68
N LEU A 26 2.96 2.73 -16.52
CA LEU A 26 2.62 3.33 -15.21
C LEU A 26 1.14 3.17 -14.82
N THR A 27 0.22 3.04 -15.78
CA THR A 27 -1.22 2.96 -15.49
C THR A 27 -1.69 1.54 -15.17
N ALA A 28 -0.86 0.53 -15.41
CA ALA A 28 -1.17 -0.88 -15.20
C ALA A 28 -0.57 -1.46 -13.91
N ALA A 29 0.22 -0.68 -13.15
CA ALA A 29 0.70 -1.13 -11.85
C ALA A 29 -0.47 -1.16 -10.86
N PRO A 30 -0.72 -2.28 -10.16
CA PRO A 30 -1.72 -2.31 -9.11
C PRO A 30 -1.33 -1.31 -8.02
N GLU A 31 -2.31 -0.54 -7.53
CA GLU A 31 -2.04 0.36 -6.41
C GLU A 31 -1.56 -0.45 -5.20
N ALA A 32 -0.44 0.00 -4.62
CA ALA A 32 0.09 -0.60 -3.42
C ALA A 32 -0.81 -0.22 -2.24
N VAL A 33 -1.80 -1.07 -1.94
CA VAL A 33 -2.65 -0.91 -0.76
C VAL A 33 -1.89 -1.45 0.44
N ALA A 34 -1.53 -0.58 1.38
CA ALA A 34 -1.00 -1.00 2.67
C ALA A 34 -2.14 -1.50 3.57
N ALA A 35 -1.87 -2.53 4.37
CA ALA A 35 -2.76 -2.93 5.44
C ALA A 35 -2.97 -1.76 6.41
N SER A 36 -4.18 -1.62 6.94
CA SER A 36 -4.54 -0.57 7.88
C SER A 36 -5.18 -1.18 9.12
N LEU A 37 -5.11 -0.43 10.22
CA LEU A 37 -5.80 -0.79 11.45
C LEU A 37 -7.29 -0.49 11.29
N THR A 38 -8.14 -1.49 11.56
CA THR A 38 -9.59 -1.38 11.41
C THR A 38 -10.28 -1.62 12.75
N GLN A 39 -11.38 -0.90 13.03
CA GLN A 39 -12.17 -1.15 14.24
C GLN A 39 -13.13 -2.31 14.03
N VAL A 40 -13.17 -3.25 14.97
CA VAL A 40 -14.10 -4.38 14.99
C VAL A 40 -15.23 -4.08 15.96
N MET A 41 -16.46 -4.01 15.44
CA MET A 41 -17.64 -3.63 16.23
C MET A 41 -18.35 -4.83 16.87
N GLY A 42 -18.20 -6.03 16.31
CA GLY A 42 -18.92 -7.23 16.75
C GLY A 42 -17.96 -8.37 17.07
N PHE A 43 -17.53 -8.46 18.33
CA PHE A 43 -16.61 -9.50 18.80
C PHE A 43 -17.15 -10.28 20.02
N GLY A 44 -18.45 -10.19 20.29
CA GLY A 44 -19.13 -10.87 21.39
C GLY A 44 -19.69 -9.91 22.45
N THR A 45 -20.09 -10.46 23.60
CA THR A 45 -20.63 -9.70 24.73
C THR A 45 -19.57 -8.73 25.28
N ASN A 46 -19.86 -7.44 25.25
CA ASN A 46 -18.94 -6.37 25.62
C ASN A 46 -19.60 -5.41 26.65
N PRO A 47 -19.81 -5.86 27.89
CA PRO A 47 -20.59 -5.10 28.88
C PRO A 47 -19.85 -3.86 29.38
N SER A 48 -18.52 -3.81 29.22
CA SER A 48 -17.66 -2.69 29.60
C SER A 48 -17.37 -1.71 28.45
N GLY A 49 -17.89 -1.94 27.25
CA GLY A 49 -17.74 -1.02 26.12
C GLY A 49 -16.30 -0.91 25.58
N LEU A 50 -15.55 -2.01 25.56
CA LEU A 50 -14.21 -2.07 24.99
C LEU A 50 -14.22 -1.74 23.48
N ALA A 51 -13.18 -1.05 23.02
CA ALA A 51 -12.90 -0.89 21.60
C ALA A 51 -11.88 -1.94 21.15
N MET A 52 -12.19 -2.68 20.08
CA MET A 52 -11.28 -3.64 19.47
C MET A 52 -10.83 -3.13 18.11
N TYR A 53 -9.54 -3.27 17.83
CA TYR A 53 -8.95 -2.96 16.53
C TYR A 53 -8.14 -4.15 16.02
N LEU A 54 -8.15 -4.36 14.71
CA LEU A 54 -7.47 -5.45 14.03
C LEU A 54 -6.63 -4.91 12.88
N TYR A 55 -5.37 -5.33 12.85
CA TYR A 55 -4.46 -5.14 11.74
C TYR A 55 -4.15 -6.51 11.13
N VAL A 56 -4.39 -6.67 9.83
CA VAL A 56 -4.09 -7.91 9.09
C VAL A 56 -3.06 -7.58 8.01
N PRO A 57 -1.82 -8.08 8.12
CA PRO A 57 -0.79 -7.86 7.09
C PRO A 57 -1.24 -8.39 5.72
N ASN A 58 -0.89 -7.68 4.65
CA ASN A 58 -1.24 -8.06 3.27
C ASN A 58 -0.76 -9.45 2.84
N ASN A 59 0.32 -9.94 3.46
CA ASN A 59 0.96 -11.23 3.17
C ASN A 59 0.76 -12.27 4.30
N VAL A 60 -0.31 -12.13 5.09
CA VAL A 60 -0.64 -13.08 6.14
C VAL A 60 -0.89 -14.48 5.56
N LYS A 61 -0.33 -15.52 6.18
CA LYS A 61 -0.56 -16.91 5.77
C LYS A 61 -1.92 -17.40 6.27
N PRO A 62 -2.54 -18.41 5.62
CA PRO A 62 -3.71 -19.10 6.18
C PRO A 62 -3.42 -19.65 7.58
N ASN A 63 -4.41 -19.60 8.47
CA ASN A 63 -4.28 -19.97 9.89
C ASN A 63 -3.11 -19.25 10.61
N PRO A 64 -3.11 -17.91 10.62
CA PRO A 64 -2.01 -17.16 11.23
C PRO A 64 -2.02 -17.26 12.75
N SER A 65 -0.84 -17.12 13.35
CA SER A 65 -0.73 -16.82 14.77
C SER A 65 -1.32 -15.44 15.06
N ILE A 66 -1.92 -15.28 16.24
CA ILE A 66 -2.53 -14.02 16.69
C ILE A 66 -1.66 -13.40 17.77
N LEU A 67 -1.34 -12.11 17.62
CA LEU A 67 -0.74 -11.28 18.65
C LEU A 67 -1.83 -10.37 19.23
N LEU A 68 -2.03 -10.44 20.55
CA LEU A 68 -2.83 -9.47 21.28
C LEU A 68 -1.89 -8.44 21.91
N ALA A 69 -2.00 -7.19 21.46
CA ALA A 69 -1.23 -6.08 21.98
C ALA A 69 -2.15 -5.13 22.76
N LEU A 70 -1.80 -4.86 24.02
CA LEU A 70 -2.56 -3.99 24.91
C LEU A 70 -1.76 -2.73 25.18
N HIS A 71 -2.44 -1.59 25.13
CA HIS A 71 -1.83 -0.31 25.45
C HIS A 71 -1.64 -0.13 26.97
N GLY A 72 -0.70 0.74 27.35
CA GLY A 72 -0.53 1.15 28.74
C GLY A 72 -1.59 2.13 29.23
N CYS A 73 -1.43 2.59 30.48
CA CYS A 73 -2.28 3.62 31.07
C CYS A 73 -2.32 4.89 30.21
N GLN A 74 -3.49 5.51 30.11
CA GLN A 74 -3.76 6.68 29.25
C GLN A 74 -3.58 6.45 27.74
N GLY A 75 -3.33 5.23 27.29
CA GLY A 75 -3.19 4.88 25.87
C GLY A 75 -4.50 4.44 25.21
N SER A 76 -4.39 4.11 23.92
CA SER A 76 -5.43 3.47 23.13
C SER A 76 -4.82 2.47 22.14
N GLY A 77 -5.63 1.55 21.60
CA GLY A 77 -5.18 0.62 20.55
C GLY A 77 -4.56 1.33 19.33
N PRO A 78 -5.23 2.33 18.74
CA PRO A 78 -4.67 3.11 17.63
C PRO A 78 -3.36 3.82 17.98
N TYR A 79 -3.22 4.36 19.20
CA TYR A 79 -1.99 5.01 19.64
C TYR A 79 -0.82 4.03 19.71
N LEU A 80 -1.04 2.83 20.25
CA LEU A 80 -0.04 1.76 20.29
C LEU A 80 0.41 1.38 18.86
N TYR A 81 -0.54 1.21 17.94
CA TYR A 81 -0.26 0.90 16.54
C TYR A 81 0.57 1.99 15.86
N SER A 82 0.26 3.27 16.06
CA SER A 82 1.04 4.37 15.47
C SER A 82 2.44 4.57 16.07
N SER A 83 2.73 3.90 17.19
CA SER A 83 4.01 4.01 17.91
C SER A 83 4.96 2.84 17.64
N THR A 84 4.59 1.92 16.74
CA THR A 84 5.35 0.72 16.36
C THR A 84 5.72 0.79 14.89
#